data_AF-A0A0K8VG20-F1
#
_entry.id   AF-A0A0K8VG20-F1
#
_cell.length_a   1.000
_cell.length_b   1.000
_cell.length_c   1.000
_cell.angle_alpha   90.00
_cell.angle_beta   90.00
_cell.angle_gamma   90.00
#
_symmetry.space_group_name_H-M   'P 1'
#
loop_
_entity.id
_entity.type
_entity.pdbx_description
1 polymer ?
#
loop_
_entity_poly.entity_id
_entity_poly.type
_entity_poly.pdbx_seq_one_letter_code
_entity_poly.pdbx_strand_id
1 'polypeptide(L)'
;PITYLNTYRIFSIKISSNNDTKFCLECNTVITHKLPKKPYERDLSVDVQMRFEHLVLADPPFHSNKELMLEIGADIYPRIIKSGLFKPDNGTVVAQNTAFGWTLTGTI
;
A
#
# COMPACT_ATOMS: atom_id res chain seq x y z
N PRO A 1 -7.44 -9.23 -24.13
CA PRO A 1 -7.43 -10.71 -24.01
C PRO A 1 -7.68 -11.12 -22.56
N ILE A 2 -8.82 -11.76 -22.29
CA ILE A 2 -9.21 -12.19 -20.93
C ILE A 2 -8.38 -13.43 -20.60
N THR A 3 -7.35 -13.25 -19.78
CA THR A 3 -6.47 -14.34 -19.35
C THR A 3 -6.88 -14.67 -17.93
N TYR A 4 -7.61 -15.76 -17.72
CA TYR A 4 -8.05 -16.22 -16.41
C TYR A 4 -6.85 -16.77 -15.60
N LEU A 5 -6.87 -16.53 -14.29
CA LEU A 5 -6.01 -17.22 -13.31
C LEU A 5 -7.00 -17.94 -12.37
N ASN A 6 -7.32 -19.19 -12.68
CA ASN A 6 -8.49 -19.94 -12.15
C ASN A 6 -9.87 -19.34 -12.53
N THR A 7 -10.93 -19.66 -11.76
CA THR A 7 -12.33 -19.20 -11.93
C THR A 7 -12.56 -17.70 -11.68
N TYR A 8 -11.51 -16.94 -11.35
CA TYR A 8 -11.63 -15.51 -11.05
C TYR A 8 -11.63 -14.65 -12.31
N ARG A 9 -12.58 -13.71 -12.40
CA ARG A 9 -12.59 -12.71 -13.47
C ARG A 9 -11.47 -11.70 -13.21
N ILE A 10 -10.64 -11.50 -14.22
CA ILE A 10 -9.56 -10.51 -14.20
C ILE A 10 -10.06 -9.23 -14.87
N PHE A 11 -9.78 -8.11 -14.24
CA PHE A 11 -10.12 -6.77 -14.72
C PHE A 11 -8.84 -5.95 -14.92
N SER A 12 -8.81 -5.10 -15.94
CA SER A 12 -7.78 -4.04 -16.03
C SER A 12 -8.26 -2.85 -15.21
N ILE A 13 -7.43 -2.37 -14.29
CA ILE A 13 -7.66 -1.16 -13.51
C ILE A 13 -6.51 -0.17 -13.72
N LYS A 14 -6.82 1.10 -13.51
CA LYS A 14 -5.86 2.20 -13.51
C LYS A 14 -5.78 2.79 -12.11
N ILE A 15 -4.57 2.83 -11.56
CA ILE A 15 -4.26 3.36 -10.23
C ILE A 15 -3.39 4.61 -10.41
N SER A 16 -3.74 5.70 -9.74
CA SER A 16 -3.04 6.99 -9.85
C SER A 16 -2.58 7.44 -8.48
N SER A 17 -1.49 8.20 -8.43
CA SER A 17 -1.04 8.80 -7.17
C SER A 17 -1.76 10.11 -6.90
N ASN A 18 -2.20 10.29 -5.64
CA ASN A 18 -2.70 11.60 -5.18
C ASN A 18 -1.56 12.61 -5.02
N ASN A 19 -0.33 12.12 -4.81
CA ASN A 19 0.84 12.94 -4.53
C ASN A 19 1.67 13.24 -5.79
N ASP A 20 1.50 12.46 -6.85
CA ASP A 20 2.23 12.57 -8.12
C ASP A 20 1.25 12.46 -9.29
N THR A 21 0.75 13.59 -9.77
CA THR A 21 -0.27 13.65 -10.83
C THR A 21 0.20 13.10 -12.18
N LYS A 22 1.51 12.93 -12.35
CA LYS A 22 2.10 12.32 -13.56
C LYS A 22 2.17 10.81 -13.45
N PHE A 23 2.15 10.26 -12.23
CA PHE A 23 2.22 8.83 -12.02
C PHE A 23 0.87 8.15 -12.19
N CYS A 24 0.83 7.20 -13.10
CA CYS A 24 -0.34 6.39 -13.38
C CYS A 24 0.09 4.98 -13.78
N LEU A 25 -0.57 3.98 -13.20
CA LEU A 25 -0.24 2.58 -13.36
C LEU A 25 -1.47 1.82 -13.86
N GLU A 26 -1.33 1.11 -14.97
CA GLU A 26 -2.30 0.11 -15.39
C GLU A 26 -1.84 -1.29 -14.97
N CYS A 27 -2.76 -2.05 -14.40
CA CYS A 27 -2.51 -3.42 -13.93
C CYS A 27 -3.77 -4.29 -13.99
N ASN A 28 -3.54 -5.59 -14.09
CA ASN A 28 -4.59 -6.59 -13.95
C ASN A 28 -4.88 -6.81 -12.47
N THR A 29 -6.14 -6.97 -12.11
CA THR A 29 -6.59 -7.23 -10.74
C THR A 29 -7.69 -8.27 -10.70
N VAL A 30 -7.88 -8.86 -9.52
CA VAL A 30 -9.01 -9.73 -9.18
C VAL A 30 -9.88 -9.03 -8.15
N ILE A 31 -11.17 -8.87 -8.44
CA ILE A 31 -12.13 -8.35 -7.47
C ILE A 31 -12.54 -9.50 -6.54
N THR A 32 -12.36 -9.33 -5.23
CA THR A 32 -12.65 -10.37 -4.23
C THR A 32 -13.34 -9.79 -3.00
N HIS A 33 -14.22 -10.57 -2.38
CA HIS A 33 -14.78 -10.29 -1.06
C HIS A 33 -13.93 -10.87 0.08
N LYS A 34 -12.76 -11.43 -0.24
CA LYS A 34 -11.90 -12.20 0.68
C LYS A 34 -10.61 -11.47 1.07
N LEU A 35 -10.50 -10.16 0.86
CA LEU A 35 -9.35 -9.42 1.41
C LEU A 35 -9.34 -9.58 2.94
N PRO A 36 -8.15 -9.65 3.59
CA PRO A 36 -8.10 -9.58 5.05
C PRO A 36 -8.83 -8.33 5.50
N LYS A 37 -9.87 -8.53 6.32
CA LYS A 37 -10.82 -7.46 6.64
C LYS A 37 -10.17 -6.30 7.36
N LYS A 38 -9.04 -6.49 8.04
CA LYS A 38 -8.36 -5.42 8.80
C LYS A 38 -6.86 -5.69 8.84
N PRO A 39 -6.00 -4.67 8.63
CA PRO A 39 -4.55 -4.83 8.76
C PRO A 39 -4.11 -5.02 10.21
N TYR A 40 -4.91 -4.57 11.18
CA TYR A 40 -4.66 -4.66 12.61
C TYR A 40 -5.95 -5.02 13.35
N GLU A 41 -5.84 -5.59 14.56
CA GLU A 41 -7.03 -5.84 15.41
C GLU A 41 -7.65 -4.54 15.94
N ARG A 42 -6.82 -3.51 16.16
CA ARG A 42 -7.18 -2.20 16.72
C ARG A 42 -6.35 -1.10 16.07
N ASP A 43 -6.77 0.14 16.26
CA ASP A 43 -5.98 1.30 15.82
C ASP A 43 -4.60 1.31 16.50
N LEU A 44 -3.57 1.71 15.75
CA LEU A 44 -2.21 1.90 16.26
C LEU A 44 -2.16 3.12 17.19
N SER A 45 -1.18 3.16 18.09
CA SER A 45 -1.03 4.28 19.02
C SER A 45 -0.62 5.57 18.29
N VAL A 46 -0.98 6.71 18.90
CA VAL A 46 -0.57 8.04 18.42
C VAL A 46 0.96 8.16 18.32
N ASP A 47 1.71 7.50 19.21
CA ASP A 47 3.17 7.46 19.14
C ASP A 47 3.70 6.89 17.83
N VAL A 48 3.02 5.89 17.25
CA VAL A 48 3.40 5.33 15.95
C VAL A 48 3.06 6.33 14.84
N GLN A 49 1.91 7.00 14.93
CA GLN A 49 1.49 8.01 13.96
C GLN A 49 2.48 9.19 13.89
N MET A 50 2.86 9.75 15.05
CA MET A 50 3.75 10.91 15.14
C MET A 50 5.12 10.65 14.52
N ARG A 51 5.64 9.41 14.59
CA ARG A 51 6.94 9.04 13.99
C ARG A 51 7.01 9.28 12.49
N PHE A 52 5.88 9.23 11.80
CA PHE A 52 5.80 9.35 10.35
C PHE A 52 5.02 10.59 9.88
N GLU A 53 4.67 11.51 10.78
CA GLU A 53 3.86 12.69 10.46
C GLU A 53 4.52 13.64 9.44
N HIS A 54 5.85 13.62 9.39
CA HIS A 54 6.65 14.43 8.48
C HIS A 54 6.75 13.83 7.06
N LEU A 55 6.20 12.64 6.84
CA LEU A 55 6.20 11.96 5.54
C LEU A 55 4.85 12.10 4.84
N VAL A 56 4.91 12.27 3.52
CA VAL A 56 3.73 12.18 2.66
C VAL A 56 3.42 10.71 2.40
N LEU A 57 2.57 10.12 3.25
CA LEU A 57 2.25 8.70 3.19
C LEU A 57 1.38 8.34 1.97
N ALA A 58 1.55 7.12 1.45
CA ALA A 58 0.70 6.57 0.40
C ALA A 58 -0.74 6.33 0.88
N ASP A 59 -0.89 6.03 2.17
CA ASP A 59 -2.17 5.86 2.85
C ASP A 59 -2.14 6.60 4.21
N PRO A 60 -2.53 7.89 4.26
CA PRO A 60 -2.44 8.71 5.48
C PRO A 60 -3.11 8.13 6.74
N PRO A 61 -4.30 7.49 6.68
CA PRO A 61 -4.91 6.83 7.84
C PRO A 61 -4.35 5.43 8.15
N PHE A 62 -3.07 5.15 7.85
CA PHE A 62 -2.43 3.85 8.08
C PHE A 62 -2.53 3.29 9.51
N HIS A 63 -2.78 4.14 10.50
CA HIS A 63 -2.91 3.77 11.90
C HIS A 63 -4.30 3.20 12.22
N SER A 64 -5.27 3.31 11.31
CA SER A 64 -6.63 2.84 11.52
C SER A 64 -6.79 1.35 11.18
N ASN A 65 -7.63 0.63 11.93
CA ASN A 65 -7.99 -0.76 11.66
C ASN A 65 -9.08 -0.93 10.59
N LYS A 66 -9.22 0.05 9.69
CA LYS A 66 -10.21 0.03 8.60
C LYS A 66 -9.98 -1.12 7.62
N GLU A 67 -11.03 -1.48 6.91
CA GLU A 67 -10.94 -2.54 5.92
C GLU A 67 -10.07 -2.15 4.73
N LEU A 68 -9.25 -3.10 4.29
CA LEU A 68 -8.40 -2.94 3.12
C LEU A 68 -9.26 -2.94 1.86
N MET A 69 -9.08 -1.92 1.02
CA MET A 69 -9.77 -1.83 -0.26
C MET A 69 -8.98 -2.47 -1.41
N LEU A 70 -7.65 -2.51 -1.29
CA LEU A 70 -6.75 -2.95 -2.35
C LEU A 70 -5.51 -3.60 -1.73
N GLU A 71 -5.10 -4.74 -2.27
CA GLU A 71 -3.81 -5.38 -2.00
C GLU A 71 -2.97 -5.34 -3.28
N ILE A 72 -1.71 -4.95 -3.15
CA ILE A 72 -0.78 -4.78 -4.27
C ILE A 72 0.22 -5.94 -4.24
N GLY A 73 0.25 -6.71 -5.33
CA GLY A 73 1.14 -7.85 -5.48
C GLY A 73 2.60 -7.47 -5.77
N ALA A 74 3.47 -8.47 -5.67
CA ALA A 74 4.90 -8.35 -5.94
C ALA A 74 5.23 -8.09 -7.43
N ASP A 75 4.27 -8.29 -8.34
CA ASP A 75 4.39 -7.92 -9.74
C ASP A 75 4.28 -6.40 -9.96
N ILE A 76 3.57 -5.71 -9.06
CA ILE A 76 3.38 -4.26 -9.10
C ILE A 76 4.40 -3.52 -8.25
N TYR A 77 4.78 -4.06 -7.09
CA TYR A 77 5.64 -3.37 -6.13
C TYR A 77 6.97 -2.83 -6.73
N PRO A 78 7.71 -3.58 -7.58
CA PRO A 78 8.93 -3.08 -8.24
C PRO A 78 8.70 -1.90 -9.19
N ARG A 79 7.48 -1.73 -9.70
CA ARG A 79 7.11 -0.65 -10.65
C ARG A 79 6.81 0.67 -9.95
N ILE A 80 6.57 0.63 -8.64
CA ILE A 80 6.18 1.80 -7.83
C ILE A 80 7.29 2.24 -6.87
N ILE A 81 8.31 1.41 -6.61
CA ILE A 81 9.37 1.75 -5.68
C ILE A 81 10.20 2.95 -6.17
N LYS A 82 10.50 3.87 -5.27
CA LYS A 82 11.37 5.03 -5.51
C LYS A 82 12.57 4.97 -4.56
N SER A 83 13.63 5.71 -4.88
CA SER A 83 14.74 5.88 -3.94
C SER A 83 14.27 6.56 -2.65
N GLY A 84 14.76 6.09 -1.51
CA GLY A 84 14.44 6.62 -0.19
C GLY A 84 13.90 5.57 0.76
N LEU A 85 14.48 5.51 1.95
CA LEU A 85 14.12 4.59 3.01
C LEU A 85 14.31 5.31 4.34
N PHE A 86 13.26 5.36 5.17
CA PHE A 86 13.29 5.99 6.48
C PHE A 86 13.07 4.94 7.57
N LYS A 87 13.94 4.94 8.59
CA LYS A 87 13.99 3.91 9.65
C LYS A 87 14.14 4.59 11.03
N PRO A 88 13.03 4.95 11.69
CA PRO A 88 13.10 5.68 12.96
C PRO A 88 13.60 4.81 14.14
N ASP A 89 13.30 3.50 14.19
CA ASP A 89 13.48 2.67 15.40
C ASP A 89 14.14 1.31 15.14
N ASN A 90 15.43 1.29 14.83
CA ASN A 90 16.23 0.08 14.59
C ASN A 90 15.60 -0.97 13.64
N GLY A 91 14.62 -0.57 12.80
CA GLY A 91 14.03 -1.41 11.75
C GLY A 91 12.73 -2.14 12.09
N THR A 92 12.04 -1.84 13.20
CA THR A 92 10.72 -2.46 13.50
C THR A 92 9.63 -2.06 12.50
N VAL A 93 9.59 -0.79 12.12
CA VAL A 93 8.79 -0.27 11.00
C VAL A 93 9.69 0.61 10.15
N VAL A 94 9.64 0.41 8.84
CA VAL A 94 10.39 1.19 7.86
C VAL A 94 9.43 1.80 6.85
N ALA A 95 9.71 3.04 6.48
CA ALA A 95 8.98 3.73 5.42
C ALA A 95 9.79 3.66 4.12
N GLN A 96 9.23 3.03 3.10
CA GLN A 96 9.79 2.95 1.75
C GLN A 96 9.12 4.00 0.88
N ASN A 97 9.92 4.83 0.19
CA ASN A 97 9.40 5.79 -0.76
C ASN A 97 8.85 5.05 -1.99
N THR A 98 7.64 5.40 -2.42
CA THR A 98 7.00 4.86 -3.61
C THR A 98 6.32 5.95 -4.43
N ALA A 99 5.86 5.61 -5.63
CA ALA A 99 5.14 6.51 -6.50
C ALA A 99 3.81 7.01 -5.92
N PHE A 100 3.21 6.25 -4.99
CA PHE A 100 1.98 6.65 -4.29
C PHE A 100 2.25 7.54 -3.06
N GLY A 101 3.49 7.61 -2.59
CA GLY A 101 3.87 8.20 -1.30
C GLY A 101 4.71 7.20 -0.49
N TRP A 102 5.05 7.56 0.75
CA TRP A 102 5.78 6.66 1.64
C TRP A 102 4.86 5.52 2.12
N THR A 103 5.29 4.28 1.88
CA THR A 103 4.61 3.07 2.33
C THR A 103 5.29 2.52 3.57
N LEU A 104 4.53 2.12 4.57
CA LEU A 104 5.06 1.56 5.80
C LEU A 104 5.09 0.04 5.72
N THR A 105 6.19 -0.55 6.16
CA THR A 105 6.38 -1.99 6.23
C THR A 105 6.99 -2.33 7.58
N GLY A 106 6.47 -3.37 8.22
CA GLY A 106 6.93 -3.83 9.52
C GLY A 106 6.91 -5.34 9.58
N THR A 107 7.42 -5.89 10.68
CA THR A 107 7.35 -7.32 10.96
C THR A 107 5.89 -7.73 11.23
N ILE A 108 5.44 -8.81 10.57
CA ILE A 108 4.17 -9.49 10.86
C ILE A 108 4.31 -10.29 12.15
#